data_AF-A0A6V7L000-F1
#
_entry.id   AF-A0A6V7L000-F1
#
_cell.length_a   1.000
_cell.length_b   1.000
_cell.length_c   1.000
_cell.angle_alpha   90.00
_cell.angle_beta   90.00
_cell.angle_gamma   90.00
#
_symmetry.space_group_name_H-M   'P 1'
#
loop_
_entity.id
_entity.type
_entity.pdbx_description
1 polymer ?
#
loop_
_entity_poly.entity_id
_entity_poly.type
_entity_poly.pdbx_seq_one_letter_code
_entity_poly.pdbx_strand_id
1 'polypeptide(L)' 'MLHCSATGSPGPRIDWLMADGSPVHPISNIREMLMNGSMYFLPFGAESYRHDVHFAIYRCQASNTVGRVLGREVNVKA' A
#
# COMPACT_ATOMS: atom_id res chain seq x y z
N MET A 1 5.97 -5.24 -6.21
CA MET A 1 5.37 -3.89 -6.27
C MET A 1 3.86 -4.03 -6.37
N LEU A 2 3.11 -3.17 -5.70
CA LEU A 2 1.65 -3.08 -5.83
C LEU A 2 1.26 -1.74 -6.44
N HIS A 3 0.45 -1.79 -7.50
CA HIS A 3 -0.05 -0.60 -8.17
C HIS A 3 -1.48 -0.29 -7.74
N CYS A 4 -1.78 1.00 -7.58
CA CYS A 4 -3.13 1.48 -7.41
C CYS A 4 -3.31 2.78 -8.19
N SER A 5 -4.43 2.90 -8.90
CA SER A 5 -4.85 4.11 -9.59
C SER A 5 -6.33 4.34 -9.34
N ALA A 6 -6.70 5.61 -9.21
CA ALA A 6 -8.09 6.04 -9.10
C ALA A 6 -8.23 7.41 -9.77
N THR A 7 -9.41 7.65 -10.32
CA THR A 7 -9.79 8.94 -10.89
C THR A 7 -10.94 9.53 -10.07
N GLY A 8 -11.10 10.84 -10.13
CA GLY A 8 -12.14 11.55 -9.40
C GLY A 8 -12.01 13.06 -9.56
N SER A 9 -13.07 13.79 -9.21
CA SER A 9 -13.07 15.25 -9.17
C SER A 9 -13.56 15.71 -7.78
N PRO A 10 -12.73 16.38 -6.96
CA PRO A 10 -11.29 16.63 -7.16
C PRO A 10 -10.44 15.35 -7.26
N GLY A 11 -9.24 15.43 -7.84
CA GLY A 11 -8.34 14.28 -7.98
C GLY A 11 -8.03 13.60 -6.63
N PRO A 12 -8.16 12.27 -6.52
CA PRO A 12 -7.96 11.59 -5.24
C PRO A 12 -6.48 11.36 -4.94
N ARG A 13 -6.13 11.44 -3.65
CA ARG A 13 -4.87 10.92 -3.11
C ARG A 13 -4.97 9.41 -2.92
N ILE A 14 -3.88 8.71 -3.21
CA ILE A 14 -3.75 7.28 -3.00
C ILE A 14 -2.95 7.02 -1.71
N ASP A 15 -3.52 6.20 -0.84
CA ASP A 15 -2.91 5.67 0.38
C ASP A 15 -3.06 4.15 0.45
N TRP A 16 -2.26 3.49 1.30
CA TRP A 16 -2.35 2.06 1.55
C TRP A 16 -2.71 1.79 3.00
N LEU A 17 -3.52 0.75 3.20
CA LEU A 17 -3.99 0.28 4.50
C LEU A 17 -3.59 -1.18 4.70
N MET A 18 -3.35 -1.56 5.96
CA MET A 18 -3.22 -2.94 6.41
C MET A 18 -4.61 -3.60 6.51
N ALA A 19 -4.65 -4.90 6.79
CA ALA A 19 -5.90 -5.67 6.92
C ALA A 19 -6.85 -5.13 8.01
N ASP A 20 -6.30 -4.57 9.08
CA ASP A 20 -7.04 -3.96 10.18
C ASP A 20 -7.51 -2.52 9.89
N GLY A 21 -7.20 -1.99 8.70
CA GLY A 21 -7.52 -0.62 8.30
C GLY A 21 -6.51 0.43 8.76
N SER A 22 -5.44 0.05 9.46
CA SER A 22 -4.38 0.97 9.85
C SER A 22 -3.57 1.46 8.64
N PRO A 23 -3.07 2.70 8.64
CA PRO A 23 -2.28 3.23 7.54
C PRO A 23 -0.94 2.51 7.39
N VAL A 24 -0.55 2.25 6.15
CA VAL A 24 0.75 1.71 5.79
C VAL A 24 1.77 2.83 5.76
N HIS A 25 2.81 2.70 6.58
CA HIS A 25 3.94 3.62 6.60
C HIS A 25 5.15 3.06 5.83
N PRO A 26 6.01 3.93 5.26
CA PRO A 26 7.27 3.50 4.69
C PRO A 26 8.19 2.92 5.77
N ILE A 27 8.96 1.91 5.40
CA ILE A 27 9.97 1.27 6.26
C ILE A 27 11.27 1.28 5.47
N SER A 28 12.28 1.97 6.00
CA SER A 28 13.59 2.09 5.36
C SER A 28 14.14 0.72 4.96
N ASN A 29 14.64 0.61 3.72
CA ASN A 29 15.19 -0.59 3.11
C ASN A 29 14.24 -1.79 2.97
N ILE A 30 12.93 -1.61 3.19
CA ILE A 30 11.94 -2.69 3.09
C ILE A 30 10.77 -2.29 2.18
N ARG A 31 10.18 -1.12 2.41
CA ARG A 31 8.96 -0.71 1.71
C ARG A 31 8.87 0.80 1.55
N GLU A 32 8.59 1.24 0.34
CA GLU A 32 8.52 2.66 -0.06
C GLU A 32 7.19 3.00 -0.74
N MET A 33 6.74 4.24 -0.57
CA MET A 33 5.60 4.78 -1.32
C MET A 33 6.10 5.66 -2.45
N LEU A 34 5.71 5.33 -3.67
CA LEU A 34 6.08 6.07 -4.85
C LEU A 34 5.14 7.27 -5.06
N MET A 35 5.62 8.30 -5.76
CA MET A 35 4.83 9.52 -6.05
C MET A 35 3.54 9.22 -6.83
N ASN A 36 3.52 8.12 -7.59
CA ASN A 36 2.34 7.68 -8.33
C ASN A 36 1.32 6.89 -7.48
N GLY A 37 1.53 6.80 -6.15
CA GLY A 37 0.66 6.06 -5.23
C GLY A 37 0.91 4.56 -5.17
N SER A 38 1.85 4.02 -5.96
CA SER A 38 2.22 2.61 -5.90
C SER A 38 3.10 2.33 -4.67
N MET A 39 2.98 1.12 -4.14
CA MET A 39 3.78 0.63 -3.02
C MET A 39 4.87 -0.31 -3.53
N TYR A 40 6.12 0.03 -3.27
CA TYR A 40 7.28 -0.75 -3.68
C TYR A 40 7.85 -1.50 -2.48
N PHE A 41 8.15 -2.79 -2.67
CA PHE A 41 8.84 -3.63 -1.69
C PHE A 41 10.25 -3.86 -2.23
N LEU A 42 11.25 -3.54 -1.43
CA LEU A 42 12.64 -3.74 -1.82
C LEU A 42 12.99 -5.23 -1.77
N PRO A 43 13.94 -5.70 -2.62
CA PRO A 43 14.50 -7.03 -2.49
C PRO A 43 15.10 -7.25 -1.09
N PHE A 44 14.91 -8.44 -0.54
CA PHE A 44 15.40 -8.80 0.80
C PHE A 44 15.98 -10.22 0.80
N GLY A 45 16.94 -10.48 1.69
CA GLY A 45 17.41 -11.84 1.99
C GLY A 45 16.62 -12.47 3.12
N ALA A 46 16.74 -13.78 3.33
CA ALA A 46 15.98 -14.54 4.32
C ALA A 46 16.03 -13.92 5.74
N GLU A 47 17.19 -13.42 6.15
CA GLU A 47 17.41 -12.78 7.46
C GLU A 47 16.58 -11.51 7.70
N SER A 48 16.18 -10.83 6.62
CA SER A 48 15.38 -9.61 6.65
C SER A 48 13.88 -9.88 6.45
N TYR A 49 13.47 -11.15 6.47
CA TYR A 49 12.07 -11.51 6.35
C TYR A 49 11.26 -10.94 7.52
N ARG A 50 10.14 -10.30 7.18
CA ARG A 50 9.20 -9.72 8.12
C ARG A 50 7.80 -10.20 7.79
N HIS A 51 7.23 -11.00 8.69
CA HIS A 51 5.88 -11.55 8.49
C HIS A 51 4.84 -10.44 8.30
N ASP A 52 4.93 -9.34 9.07
CA ASP A 52 4.03 -8.20 8.99
C ASP A 52 4.12 -7.39 7.68
N VAL A 53 5.14 -7.66 6.85
CA VAL A 53 5.34 -6.98 5.57
C VAL A 53 5.20 -7.93 4.39
N HIS A 54 5.90 -9.06 4.44
CA HIS A 54 6.06 -10.04 3.37
C HIS A 54 5.01 -11.17 3.40
N PHE A 55 4.20 -11.25 4.48
CA PHE A 55 3.02 -12.11 4.57
C PHE A 55 1.85 -11.34 5.16
N ALA A 56 1.31 -10.42 4.37
CA ALA A 56 0.32 -9.46 4.82
C ALA A 56 -0.75 -9.19 3.76
N ILE A 57 -1.89 -8.68 4.22
CA ILE A 57 -2.97 -8.19 3.37
C ILE A 57 -2.92 -6.67 3.33
N TYR A 58 -2.91 -6.12 2.13
CA TYR A 58 -2.93 -4.68 1.88
C TYR A 58 -4.18 -4.27 1.13
N ARG A 59 -4.59 -3.02 1.32
CA ARG A 59 -5.71 -2.44 0.60
C ARG A 59 -5.41 -1.00 0.22
N CYS A 60 -5.65 -0.66 -1.04
CA CYS A 60 -5.54 0.72 -1.48
C CYS A 60 -6.77 1.54 -1.03
N GLN A 61 -6.55 2.80 -0.67
CA GLN A 61 -7.59 3.79 -0.41
C GLN A 61 -7.37 5.00 -1.31
N ALA A 62 -8.41 5.37 -2.07
CA ALA A 62 -8.48 6.63 -2.78
C ALA A 62 -9.33 7.63 -1.98
N SER A 63 -8.81 8.83 -1.72
CA SER A 63 -9.51 9.85 -0.92
C SER A 63 -9.43 11.24 -1.58
N ASN A 64 -10.55 11.94 -1.63
CA ASN A 64 -10.62 13.37 -1.95
C ASN A 64 -11.57 14.09 -0.97
N THR A 65 -11.93 15.34 -1.25
CA THR A 65 -12.85 16.12 -0.41
C THR A 65 -14.30 15.63 -0.44
N VAL A 66 -14.68 14.82 -1.42
CA VAL A 66 -16.03 14.24 -1.56
C VAL A 66 -16.16 12.96 -0.74
N GLY A 67 -15.09 12.17 -0.63
CA GLY A 67 -15.12 10.95 0.16
C GLY A 67 -13.93 10.03 -0.05
N ARG A 68 -14.14 8.75 0.32
CA ARG A 68 -13.13 7.68 0.30
C ARG A 68 -13.68 6.44 -0.36
N VAL A 69 -12.86 5.76 -1.15
CA VAL A 69 -13.16 4.47 -1.77
C VAL A 69 -12.02 3.51 -1.52
N LEU A 70 -12.35 2.27 -1.15
CA LEU A 70 -11.38 1.20 -0.95
C LEU A 70 -11.26 0.32 -2.18
N GLY A 71 -10.03 -0.02 -2.55
CA GLY A 71 -9.72 -1.01 -3.58
C GLY A 71 -10.00 -2.44 -3.11
N ARG A 72 -9.52 -3.41 -3.89
CA ARG A 72 -9.53 -4.84 -3.50
C ARG A 72 -8.42 -5.11 -2.50
N GLU A 73 -8.63 -6.13 -1.67
CA GLU A 73 -7.58 -6.68 -0.82
C GLU A 73 -6.54 -7.40 -1.69
N VAL A 74 -5.27 -7.21 -1.34
CA VAL A 74 -4.12 -7.81 -2.01
C VAL A 74 -3.34 -8.63 -0.99
N ASN A 75 -3.30 -9.94 -1.20
CA ASN A 75 -2.53 -10.87 -0.38
C ASN A 75 -1.09 -10.90 -0.91
N VAL A 76 -0.14 -10.49 -0.07
CA VAL A 76 1.30 -10.57 -0.36
C VAL A 76 1.89 -11.76 0.37
N LYS A 77 2.64 -12.60 -0.35
CA LYS A 77 3.45 -13.71 0.17
C LYS A 77 4.74 -13.79 -0.64
N ALA A 78 5.89 -13.64 0.03
CA ALA A 78 7.23 -13.72 -0.58
C ALA A 78 8.11 -14.72 0.15
#